data_AF-A0A970V5E4-F1
#
_entry.id   AF-A0A970V5E4-F1
#
_cell.length_a   1.000
_cell.length_b   1.000
_cell.length_c   1.000
_cell.angle_alpha   90.00
_cell.angle_beta   90.00
_cell.angle_gamma   90.00
#
_symmetry.space_group_name_H-M   'P 1'
#
loop_
_entity.id
_entity.type
_entity.pdbx_description
1 polymer ?
#
loop_
_entity_poly.entity_id
_entity_poly.type
_entity_poly.pdbx_seq_one_letter_code
_entity_poly.pdbx_strand_id
1 'polypeptide(L)'
;MFGFKLTCPECQQPITANTSKCPHCKKKVSQKYLKRYSNAISKFWFVILGCFLLFLIIPFLFYDLLGTTWVGIIILAGLPISFLIAYFVTRATLKKL
;
A
#
# COMPACT_ATOMS: atom_id res chain seq x y z
N MET A 1 5.89 -3.78 11.86
CA MET A 1 5.37 -4.30 10.57
C MET A 1 3.91 -3.86 10.42
N PHE A 2 3.63 -2.89 9.53
CA PHE A 2 2.25 -2.47 9.21
C PHE A 2 1.54 -3.57 8.39
N GLY A 3 1.16 -4.65 9.07
CA GLY A 3 0.46 -5.78 8.47
C GLY A 3 -1.02 -5.44 8.31
N PHE A 4 -1.44 -5.16 7.08
CA PHE A 4 -2.85 -5.10 6.71
C PHE A 4 -3.50 -6.47 6.99
N LYS A 5 -4.08 -6.64 8.18
CA LYS A 5 -4.74 -7.88 8.59
C LYS A 5 -5.93 -8.15 7.69
N LEU A 6 -5.84 -9.24 6.93
CA LEU A 6 -6.91 -9.70 6.07
C LEU A 6 -8.15 -9.92 6.94
N THR A 7 -9.23 -9.22 6.65
CA THR A 7 -10.41 -9.17 7.50
C THR A 7 -11.60 -9.77 6.78
N CYS A 8 -12.45 -10.50 7.51
CA CYS A 8 -13.66 -11.05 6.95
C CYS A 8 -14.64 -9.90 6.62
N PRO A 9 -15.23 -9.85 5.40
CA PRO A 9 -16.17 -8.78 5.04
C PRO A 9 -17.45 -8.77 5.90
N GLU A 10 -17.77 -9.90 6.52
CA GLU A 10 -19.04 -10.12 7.23
C GLU A 10 -18.93 -9.81 8.73
N CYS A 11 -17.88 -10.31 9.40
CA CYS A 11 -17.69 -10.11 10.84
C CYS A 11 -16.54 -9.15 11.17
N GLN A 12 -15.84 -8.63 10.16
CA GLN A 12 -14.70 -7.71 10.30
C GLN A 12 -13.57 -8.23 11.21
N GLN A 13 -13.55 -9.53 11.49
CA GLN A 13 -12.50 -10.15 12.29
C GLN A 13 -11.34 -10.62 11.40
N PRO A 14 -10.10 -10.60 11.95
CA PRO A 14 -8.92 -10.99 11.22
C PRO A 14 -8.98 -12.48 10.83
N ILE A 15 -8.69 -12.77 9.57
CA ILE A 15 -8.64 -14.11 8.98
C ILE A 15 -7.29 -14.33 8.29
N THR A 16 -6.88 -15.58 8.17
CA THR A 16 -5.64 -15.95 7.49
C THR A 16 -5.88 -16.13 5.99
N ALA A 17 -4.87 -15.81 5.17
CA ALA A 17 -4.98 -15.82 3.71
C ALA A 17 -5.36 -17.18 3.08
N ASN A 18 -5.28 -18.28 3.84
CA ASN A 18 -5.58 -19.63 3.38
C ASN A 18 -6.93 -20.18 3.89
N THR A 19 -7.76 -19.36 4.55
CA THR A 19 -9.05 -19.82 5.08
C THR A 19 -10.20 -19.60 4.10
N SER A 20 -10.79 -20.70 3.62
CA SER A 20 -11.98 -20.71 2.74
C SER A 20 -13.29 -20.46 3.50
N LYS A 21 -13.27 -20.61 4.82
CA LYS A 21 -14.37 -20.27 5.74
C LYS A 21 -13.81 -19.42 6.88
N CYS A 22 -14.51 -18.36 7.24
CA CYS A 22 -14.14 -17.56 8.40
C CYS A 22 -14.30 -18.41 9.68
N PRO A 23 -13.29 -18.48 10.57
CA PRO A 23 -13.38 -19.25 11.82
C PRO A 23 -14.44 -18.70 12.80
N HIS A 24 -14.82 -17.43 12.66
CA HIS A 24 -15.74 -16.78 13.58
C HIS A 24 -17.19 -16.78 13.11
N CYS A 25 -17.45 -16.34 11.87
CA CYS A 25 -18.82 -16.28 11.34
C CYS A 25 -19.21 -17.50 10.51
N LYS A 26 -18.29 -18.45 10.27
CA LYS A 26 -18.45 -19.66 9.44
C LYS A 26 -18.90 -19.42 7.99
N LYS A 27 -19.09 -18.16 7.57
CA LYS A 27 -19.40 -17.78 6.19
C LYS A 27 -18.21 -18.10 5.28
N LYS A 28 -18.53 -18.53 4.05
CA LYS A 28 -17.53 -18.81 3.02
C LYS A 28 -16.86 -17.50 2.61
N VAL A 29 -15.52 -17.49 2.65
CA VAL A 29 -14.71 -16.40 2.11
C VAL A 29 -14.28 -16.81 0.72
N SER A 30 -14.60 -15.99 -0.27
CA SER A 30 -14.26 -16.26 -1.66
C SER A 30 -12.74 -16.26 -1.87
N GLN A 31 -12.19 -17.28 -2.52
CA GLN A 31 -10.79 -17.29 -2.96
C GLN A 31 -10.47 -16.09 -3.88
N LYS A 32 -11.47 -15.59 -4.62
CA LYS A 32 -11.34 -14.37 -5.44
C LYS A 32 -11.11 -13.13 -4.57
N TYR A 33 -11.72 -13.06 -3.38
CA TYR A 33 -11.50 -12.00 -2.40
C TYR A 33 -10.07 -12.07 -1.84
N LEU A 34 -9.62 -13.26 -1.43
CA LEU A 34 -8.27 -13.49 -0.89
C LEU A 34 -7.18 -13.10 -1.91
N LYS A 35 -7.31 -13.59 -3.14
CA LYS A 35 -6.36 -13.29 -4.23
C LYS A 35 -6.35 -11.81 -4.59
N ARG A 36 -7.51 -11.14 -4.57
CA ARG A 36 -7.62 -9.71 -4.86
C ARG A 36 -7.08 -8.84 -3.73
N TYR A 37 -7.27 -9.22 -2.48
CA TYR A 37 -6.70 -8.55 -1.31
C TYR A 37 -5.17 -8.65 -1.29
N SER A 38 -4.62 -9.84 -1.53
CA SER A 38 -3.17 -10.04 -1.68
C SER A 38 -2.60 -9.16 -2.81
N ASN A 39 -3.29 -9.09 -3.95
CA ASN A 39 -2.88 -8.23 -5.07
C ASN A 39 -2.99 -6.73 -4.74
N ALA A 40 -3.92 -6.31 -3.89
CA ALA A 40 -4.01 -4.92 -3.42
C ALA A 40 -2.82 -4.57 -2.52
N ILE A 41 -2.37 -5.50 -1.69
CA ILE A 41 -1.17 -5.34 -0.84
C ILE A 41 0.11 -5.32 -1.66
N SER A 42 0.27 -6.21 -2.64
CA SER A 42 1.46 -6.19 -3.49
C SER A 42 1.55 -4.88 -4.29
N LYS A 43 0.42 -4.38 -4.80
CA LYS A 43 0.34 -3.07 -5.45
C LYS A 43 0.70 -1.91 -4.51
N PHE A 44 0.27 -1.96 -3.25
CA PHE A 44 0.66 -0.96 -2.24
C PHE A 44 2.18 -0.86 -2.12
N TRP A 45 2.84 -2.01 -1.93
CA TRP A 45 4.29 -2.05 -1.78
C TRP A 45 5.01 -1.58 -3.04
N PHE A 46 4.53 -1.98 -4.21
CA PHE A 46 5.10 -1.55 -5.49
C PHE A 46 4.98 -0.04 -5.71
N VAL A 47 3.84 0.56 -5.34
CA VAL A 47 3.62 2.01 -5.42
C VAL A 47 4.52 2.78 -4.46
N ILE A 48 4.67 2.31 -3.20
CA ILE A 48 5.60 2.94 -2.25
C ILE A 48 7.02 2.93 -2.80
N LEU A 49 7.49 1.76 -3.23
CA LEU A 49 8.85 1.61 -3.72
C LEU A 49 9.09 2.45 -4.98
N GLY A 50 8.16 2.44 -5.92
CA GLY A 50 8.24 3.21 -7.15
C GLY A 50 8.23 4.72 -6.90
N CYS A 51 7.28 5.23 -6.10
CA CYS A 51 7.22 6.65 -5.75
C CYS A 51 8.47 7.09 -4.99
N PHE A 52 8.91 6.32 -4.01
CA PHE A 52 10.10 6.66 -3.23
C PHE A 52 11.36 6.72 -4.11
N LEU A 53 11.52 5.78 -5.04
CA LEU A 53 12.63 5.78 -5.99
C LEU A 53 12.58 7.01 -6.91
N LEU A 54 11.41 7.40 -7.39
CA LEU A 54 11.23 8.63 -8.18
C LEU A 54 11.61 9.88 -7.37
N PHE A 55 11.23 9.95 -6.09
CA PHE A 55 11.62 11.03 -5.19
C PHE A 55 13.12 11.06 -4.88
N LEU A 56 13.87 10.00 -5.16
CA LEU A 56 15.35 10.01 -5.08
C LEU A 56 15.98 10.41 -6.40
N ILE A 57 15.47 9.90 -7.53
CA ILE A 57 16.06 10.12 -8.86
C ILE A 57 15.81 11.55 -9.36
N ILE A 58 14.58 12.06 -9.21
CA ILE A 58 14.20 13.37 -9.75
C ILE A 58 15.04 14.50 -9.12
N PRO A 59 15.17 14.60 -7.78
CA PRO A 59 15.97 15.68 -7.18
C PRO A 59 17.45 15.58 -7.53
N PHE A 60 17.95 14.37 -7.77
CA PHE A 60 19.33 14.15 -8.19
C PHE A 60 19.58 14.66 -9.62
N LEU A 61 18.65 14.43 -10.55
CA LEU A 61 18.72 14.95 -11.93
C LEU A 61 18.66 16.48 -11.98
N PHE A 62 17.91 17.09 -11.08
CA PHE A 62 17.74 18.55 -11.00
C PHE A 62 18.62 19.21 -9.92
N TYR A 63 19.66 18.51 -9.45
CA TYR A 63 20.51 18.98 -8.36
C TYR A 63 21.17 20.33 -8.67
N ASP A 64 21.71 20.49 -9.88
CA ASP A 64 22.32 21.75 -10.35
C ASP A 64 21.32 22.93 -10.42
N LEU A 65 20.02 22.65 -10.59
CA LEU A 65 18.99 23.68 -10.75
C LEU A 65 18.34 24.07 -9.41
N LEU A 66 18.14 23.10 -8.52
CA LEU A 66 17.43 23.27 -7.24
C LEU A 66 18.36 23.61 -6.07
N GLY A 67 19.65 23.26 -6.16
CA GLY A 67 20.60 23.40 -5.06
C GLY A 67 20.37 22.40 -3.92
N THR A 68 21.39 22.24 -3.08
CA THR A 68 21.47 21.23 -2.01
C THR A 68 20.30 21.27 -1.01
N THR A 69 19.86 22.47 -0.65
CA THR A 69 18.83 22.66 0.39
C THR A 69 17.47 22.12 -0.05
N TRP A 70 17.06 22.41 -1.28
CA TRP A 70 15.77 21.96 -1.82
C TRP A 70 15.76 20.48 -2.13
N VAL A 71 16.87 19.93 -2.63
CA VAL A 71 17.03 18.48 -2.84
C VAL A 71 16.87 17.72 -1.53
N GLY A 72 17.49 18.21 -0.45
CA GLY A 72 17.34 17.61 0.89
C GLY A 72 15.88 17.59 1.36
N ILE A 73 15.14 18.70 1.18
CA ILE A 73 13.73 18.80 1.57
C ILE A 73 12.86 17.81 0.77
N ILE A 74 13.06 17.70 -0.54
CA ILE A 74 12.27 16.81 -1.41
C ILE A 74 12.50 15.34 -1.04
N ILE A 75 13.75 14.95 -0.75
CA ILE A 75 14.07 13.59 -0.32
C ILE A 75 13.42 13.28 1.04
N LEU A 76 13.49 14.22 1.99
CA LEU A 76 12.88 14.06 3.32
C LEU A 76 11.36 13.93 3.24
N ALA A 77 10.72 14.70 2.34
CA ALA A 77 9.28 14.66 2.09
C ALA A 77 8.84 13.44 1.27
N GLY A 78 9.74 12.81 0.50
CA GLY A 78 9.41 11.69 -0.36
C GLY A 78 8.82 10.48 0.38
N LEU A 79 9.28 10.22 1.61
CA LEU A 79 8.80 9.09 2.42
C LEU A 79 7.35 9.25 2.91
N PRO A 80 6.95 10.37 3.55
CA PRO A 80 5.54 10.59 3.92
C PRO A 80 4.62 10.73 2.70
N ILE A 81 5.07 11.35 1.60
CA ILE A 81 4.27 11.47 0.38
C ILE A 81 4.02 10.09 -0.24
N SER A 82 5.06 9.26 -0.36
CA SER A 82 4.93 7.90 -0.90
C SER A 82 3.97 7.05 -0.06
N PHE A 83 4.00 7.20 1.26
CA PHE A 83 3.08 6.52 2.17
C PHE A 83 1.63 6.98 1.96
N LEU A 84 1.39 8.29 1.82
CA LEU A 84 0.06 8.85 1.56
C LEU A 84 -0.53 8.39 0.23
N ILE A 85 0.26 8.43 -0.86
CA ILE A 85 -0.17 7.97 -2.18
C ILE A 85 -0.55 6.50 -2.12
N ALA A 86 0.30 5.67 -1.54
CA ALA A 86 0.03 4.25 -1.42
C ALA A 86 -1.22 3.97 -0.57
N TYR A 87 -1.39 4.68 0.55
CA TYR A 87 -2.59 4.57 1.38
C TYR A 87 -3.87 4.89 0.58
N PHE A 88 -3.85 5.96 -0.21
CA PHE A 88 -4.96 6.32 -1.10
C PHE A 88 -5.23 5.25 -2.16
N VAL A 89 -4.20 4.75 -2.84
CA VAL A 89 -4.33 3.71 -3.87
C VAL A 89 -4.93 2.43 -3.27
N THR A 90 -4.47 2.00 -2.10
CA THR A 90 -5.02 0.82 -1.41
C THR A 90 -6.46 1.05 -1.00
N ARG A 91 -6.78 2.21 -0.43
CA ARG A 91 -8.15 2.55 -0.04
C ARG A 91 -9.10 2.60 -1.25
N ALA A 92 -8.66 3.16 -2.38
CA ALA A 92 -9.44 3.18 -3.62
C ALA A 92 -9.64 1.79 -4.21
N THR A 93 -8.63 0.92 -4.12
CA THR A 93 -8.71 -0.47 -4.56
C THR A 93 -9.68 -1.28 -3.69
N LEU A 94 -9.70 -1.02 -2.38
CA LEU A 94 -10.61 -1.67 -1.44
C LEU A 94 -12.05 -1.12 -1.52
N LYS A 95 -12.26 0.18 -1.78
CA LYS A 95 -13.60 0.76 -2.00
C LYS A 95 -14.30 0.28 -3.27
N LYS A 96 -13.56 -0.29 -4.23
CA LYS A 96 -14.11 -0.91 -5.44
C LYS A 96 -14.65 -2.33 -5.20
N LEU A 97 -14.60 -2.84 -3.97
CA LEU A 97 -15.33 -4.04 -3.53
C LEU A 97 -16.74 -3.68 -3.09
#